data_AF-A0A4Y2WCU0-F1
#
_entry.id   AF-A0A4Y2WCU0-F1
#
_cell.length_a   1.000
_cell.length_b   1.000
_cell.length_c   1.000
_cell.angle_alpha   90.00
_cell.angle_beta   90.00
_cell.angle_gamma   90.00
#
_symmetry.space_group_name_H-M   'P 1'
#
loop_
_entity.id
_entity.type
_entity.pdbx_description
1 polymer ?
#
loop_
_entity_poly.entity_id
_entity_poly.type
_entity_poly.pdbx_seq_one_letter_code
_entity_poly.pdbx_strand_id
1 'polypeptide(L)'
;MVTSRLALTCCKLVSHLHTCRDKFAENLQTCSASLLQICCKLKLLSGQSSLSESFVDWLNNSDFSILNTSAPTHISNPHTSSIIDLTLCSASIYNEIDCYVFDCTFESDRIPIVISWSKLKFQNTTHSIKTIIWKPIITKSIEIFNTTSQPNIDLITDQISKTISAHTSNKILVDKDYPPWWNAACHNFSHLKKLAWNKDRRNIAITEWIKYKKYRNKFKFHFKKAKENYWDNISKISRNPRIFFKILNKLSSHTNPIVKNHEIIFHNNRYVTDPIKQSNLFANHFSSYSHEVQPIPLDYSSENELLNRNIEFWELKRAISKTKNSTPGADNIPSIWFKNLDDASLLKILGMFQQQLDSSVLPKAWKHTIIIPIPKPNKDKTKLT
;
A
#
# COMPACT_ATOMS: atom_id res chain seq x y z
N MET A 1 23.45 12.69 39.81
CA MET A 1 22.23 12.10 39.20
C MET A 1 22.25 12.34 37.70
N VAL A 2 22.73 11.36 36.93
CA VAL A 2 22.80 11.45 35.46
C VAL A 2 21.47 10.94 34.91
N THR A 3 20.59 11.85 34.51
CA THR A 3 19.35 11.51 33.80
C THR A 3 19.74 10.99 32.42
N SER A 4 19.45 9.71 32.14
CA SER A 4 19.83 9.06 30.89
C SER A 4 19.18 9.77 29.70
N ARG A 5 19.93 9.98 28.61
CA ARG A 5 19.41 10.46 27.31
C ARG A 5 18.20 9.64 26.82
N LEU A 6 18.07 8.39 27.27
CA LEU A 6 16.93 7.50 26.99
C LEU A 6 15.64 7.99 27.66
N ALA A 7 15.69 8.46 28.92
CA ALA A 7 14.52 9.00 29.63
C ALA A 7 14.00 10.30 28.98
N LEU A 8 14.90 11.17 28.54
CA LEU A 8 14.55 12.40 27.80
C LEU A 8 13.96 12.12 26.40
N THR A 9 14.41 11.04 25.75
CA THR A 9 13.88 10.62 24.44
C THR A 9 12.51 9.95 24.59
N CYS A 10 12.31 9.13 25.63
CA CYS A 10 11.03 8.54 25.96
C CYS A 10 9.99 9.59 26.39
N CYS A 11 10.36 10.59 27.18
CA CYS A 11 9.46 11.71 27.52
C CYS A 11 9.09 12.56 26.30
N LYS A 12 10.03 12.79 25.37
CA LYS A 12 9.74 13.44 24.08
C LYS A 12 8.87 12.59 23.15
N LEU A 13 9.00 11.26 23.19
CA LEU A 13 8.17 10.34 22.40
C LEU A 13 6.75 10.24 22.98
N VAL A 14 6.61 10.19 24.30
CA VAL A 14 5.32 10.22 24.99
C VAL A 14 4.65 11.58 24.78
N SER A 15 5.39 12.68 24.84
CA SER A 15 4.82 14.00 24.53
C SER A 15 4.44 14.14 23.06
N HIS A 16 5.19 13.57 22.11
CA HIS A 16 4.83 13.51 20.68
C HIS A 16 3.65 12.57 20.38
N LEU A 17 3.53 11.44 21.08
CA LEU A 17 2.38 10.54 20.96
C LEU A 17 1.13 11.16 21.58
N HIS A 18 1.27 11.88 22.70
CA HIS A 18 0.21 12.70 23.25
C HIS A 18 -0.13 13.87 22.31
N THR A 19 0.82 14.65 21.81
CA THR A 19 0.52 15.73 20.84
C THR A 19 0.01 15.21 19.49
N CYS A 20 0.36 13.99 19.06
CA CYS A 20 -0.27 13.37 17.87
C CYS A 20 -1.66 12.85 18.19
N ARG A 21 -1.92 12.34 19.40
CA ARG A 21 -3.25 11.92 19.85
C ARG A 21 -4.15 13.11 20.12
N ASP A 22 -3.58 14.21 20.62
CA ASP A 22 -4.24 15.49 20.89
C ASP A 22 -4.41 16.25 19.58
N LYS A 23 -3.47 16.25 18.63
CA LYS A 23 -3.69 16.77 17.27
C LYS A 23 -4.62 15.90 16.44
N PHE A 24 -4.64 14.59 16.66
CA PHE A 24 -5.63 13.71 16.03
C PHE A 24 -6.99 13.89 16.68
N ALA A 25 -7.07 14.14 17.99
CA ALA A 25 -8.30 14.46 18.71
C ALA A 25 -8.76 15.90 18.47
N GLU A 26 -7.85 16.83 18.22
CA GLU A 26 -8.06 18.25 17.89
C GLU A 26 -8.42 18.35 16.40
N ASN A 27 -7.82 17.57 15.50
CA ASN A 27 -8.30 17.41 14.12
C ASN A 27 -9.61 16.61 14.06
N LEU A 28 -9.82 15.62 14.94
CA LEU A 28 -11.14 15.00 15.10
C LEU A 28 -12.13 15.96 15.74
N GLN A 29 -11.71 16.89 16.60
CA GLN A 29 -12.54 17.93 17.22
C GLN A 29 -12.74 19.11 16.28
N THR A 30 -11.87 19.36 15.32
CA THR A 30 -12.00 20.42 14.32
C THR A 30 -12.80 19.91 13.13
N CYS A 31 -12.59 18.65 12.73
CA CYS A 31 -13.50 17.94 11.84
C CYS A 31 -14.85 17.67 12.52
N SER A 32 -14.89 17.29 13.79
CA SER A 32 -16.15 17.13 14.52
C SER A 32 -16.77 18.44 14.93
N ALA A 33 -16.03 19.55 15.09
CA ALA A 33 -16.58 20.89 15.30
C ALA A 33 -17.07 21.48 13.97
N SER A 34 -16.41 21.23 12.84
CA SER A 34 -16.92 21.61 11.52
C SER A 34 -18.14 20.75 11.16
N LEU A 35 -18.10 19.44 11.46
CA LEU A 35 -19.26 18.54 11.36
C LEU A 35 -20.31 18.84 12.44
N LEU A 36 -19.98 19.31 13.65
CA LEU A 36 -20.94 19.73 14.68
C LEU A 36 -21.47 21.13 14.38
N GLN A 37 -20.78 21.99 13.65
CA GLN A 37 -21.31 23.29 13.24
C GLN A 37 -22.28 23.11 12.05
N ILE A 38 -22.10 22.03 11.28
CA ILE A 38 -23.05 21.52 10.29
C ILE A 38 -24.18 20.67 10.95
N CYS A 39 -23.86 19.82 11.93
CA CYS A 39 -24.82 18.90 12.57
C CYS A 39 -25.58 19.52 13.76
N CYS A 40 -25.04 20.52 14.47
CA CYS A 40 -25.79 21.34 15.43
C CYS A 40 -26.77 22.29 14.71
N LYS A 41 -26.57 22.54 13.40
CA LYS A 41 -27.59 23.14 12.54
C LYS A 41 -28.69 22.15 12.11
N LEU A 42 -28.47 20.85 12.30
CA LEU A 42 -29.42 19.77 11.95
C LEU A 42 -29.99 19.05 13.19
N LYS A 43 -29.95 19.69 14.35
CA LYS A 43 -30.64 19.21 15.54
C LYS A 43 -32.04 19.82 15.60
N LEU A 44 -32.90 19.51 14.63
CA LEU A 44 -34.35 19.82 14.63
C LEU A 44 -35.03 19.15 13.42
N LEU A 45 -35.37 17.87 13.54
CA LEU A 45 -36.35 17.23 12.66
C LEU A 45 -37.49 16.60 13.48
N SER A 46 -37.84 17.24 14.60
CA SER A 46 -39.06 16.96 15.34
C SER A 46 -39.70 18.22 15.91
N GLY A 47 -39.53 19.36 15.23
CA GLY A 47 -40.20 20.62 15.55
C GLY A 47 -40.02 21.61 14.40
N GLN A 48 -41.11 22.24 13.96
CA GLN A 48 -41.09 23.32 12.97
C GLN A 48 -40.08 24.38 13.41
N SER A 49 -38.97 24.49 12.68
CA SER A 49 -37.96 25.52 12.89
C SER A 49 -37.52 26.06 11.54
N SER A 50 -37.26 27.37 11.45
CA SER A 50 -36.84 28.04 10.21
C SER A 50 -35.59 27.42 9.56
N LEU A 51 -34.75 26.72 10.34
CA LEU A 51 -33.58 25.99 9.86
C LEU A 51 -33.95 24.76 9.02
N SER A 52 -34.98 24.00 9.39
CA SER A 52 -35.39 22.82 8.61
C SER A 52 -35.95 23.21 7.24
N GLU A 53 -36.67 24.34 7.18
CA GLU A 53 -37.19 24.87 5.91
C GLU A 53 -36.05 25.34 5.00
N SER A 54 -35.09 26.11 5.54
CA SER A 54 -33.93 26.55 4.76
C SER A 54 -33.07 25.40 4.21
N PHE A 55 -32.98 24.28 4.94
CA PHE A 55 -32.24 23.11 4.49
C PHE A 55 -32.98 22.37 3.37
N VAL A 56 -34.31 22.23 3.48
CA VAL A 56 -35.15 21.62 2.44
C VAL A 56 -35.12 22.48 1.17
N ASP A 57 -35.20 23.80 1.29
CA ASP A 57 -35.10 24.71 0.15
C ASP A 57 -33.73 24.64 -0.53
N TRP A 58 -32.64 24.59 0.25
CA TRP A 58 -31.31 24.40 -0.31
C TRP A 58 -31.21 23.06 -1.05
N LEU A 59 -31.70 21.97 -0.46
CA LEU A 59 -31.64 20.65 -1.07
C LEU A 59 -32.43 20.60 -2.39
N ASN A 60 -33.64 21.17 -2.41
CA ASN A 60 -34.48 21.25 -3.61
C ASN A 60 -33.85 22.06 -4.74
N ASN A 61 -33.00 23.04 -4.41
CA ASN A 61 -32.29 23.88 -5.38
C ASN A 61 -30.87 23.38 -5.70
N SER A 62 -30.47 22.22 -5.17
CA SER A 62 -29.13 21.67 -5.34
C SER A 62 -29.12 20.43 -6.23
N ASP A 63 -27.96 20.13 -6.82
CA ASP A 63 -27.74 18.88 -7.58
C ASP A 63 -27.48 17.66 -6.67
N PHE A 64 -27.97 17.68 -5.43
CA PHE A 64 -27.81 16.60 -4.46
C PHE A 64 -29.12 15.85 -4.21
N SER A 65 -29.00 14.55 -3.98
CA SER A 65 -30.12 13.64 -3.71
C SER A 65 -29.89 12.88 -2.41
N ILE A 66 -30.97 12.64 -1.66
CA ILE A 66 -30.94 11.88 -0.40
C ILE A 66 -30.91 10.37 -0.69
N LEU A 67 -29.97 9.67 -0.05
CA LEU A 67 -29.81 8.22 -0.13
C LEU A 67 -30.34 7.45 1.09
N ASN A 68 -30.92 8.15 2.06
CA ASN A 68 -31.43 7.55 3.28
C ASN A 68 -32.56 6.56 3.01
N THR A 69 -32.53 5.45 3.74
CA THR A 69 -33.65 4.51 3.82
C THR A 69 -34.44 4.75 5.12
N SER A 70 -35.59 4.11 5.27
CA SER A 70 -36.35 4.11 6.52
C SER A 70 -35.70 3.28 7.64
N ALA A 71 -34.53 2.68 7.38
CA ALA A 71 -33.81 1.90 8.38
C ALA A 71 -33.17 2.83 9.43
N PRO A 72 -33.26 2.50 10.73
CA PRO A 72 -32.71 3.33 11.79
C PRO A 72 -31.19 3.34 11.76
N THR A 73 -30.56 4.49 11.96
CA THR A 73 -29.10 4.66 11.96
C THR A 73 -28.54 4.81 13.37
N HIS A 74 -29.39 4.90 14.39
CA HIS A 74 -29.01 5.05 15.78
C HIS A 74 -29.91 4.20 16.69
N ILE A 75 -29.33 3.65 17.74
CA ILE A 75 -29.99 2.87 18.78
C ILE A 75 -29.69 3.51 20.13
N SER A 76 -30.65 4.23 20.70
CA SER A 76 -30.53 4.80 22.05
C SER A 76 -30.67 3.72 23.13
N ASN A 77 -31.66 2.84 22.98
CA ASN A 77 -31.89 1.66 23.82
C ASN A 77 -32.24 0.48 22.91
N PRO A 78 -32.18 -0.78 23.39
CA PRO A 78 -32.42 -1.98 22.56
C PRO A 78 -33.75 -1.96 21.79
N HIS A 79 -34.70 -1.15 22.25
CA HIS A 79 -36.05 -1.04 21.73
C HIS A 79 -36.38 0.36 21.18
N THR A 80 -35.45 1.31 21.24
CA THR A 80 -35.65 2.65 20.68
C THR A 80 -34.55 2.96 19.67
N SER A 81 -34.98 3.15 18.43
CA SER A 81 -34.11 3.39 17.30
C SER A 81 -34.59 4.60 16.51
N SER A 82 -33.65 5.41 16.02
CA SER A 82 -33.94 6.64 15.29
C SER A 82 -33.04 6.77 14.05
N ILE A 83 -33.50 7.59 13.10
CA ILE A 83 -32.73 7.96 11.90
C ILE A 83 -32.14 9.33 12.20
N ILE A 84 -30.86 9.38 12.54
CA ILE A 84 -30.17 10.63 12.91
C ILE A 84 -29.16 11.04 11.83
N ASP A 85 -28.61 10.06 11.10
CA ASP A 85 -27.55 10.29 10.12
C ASP A 85 -28.16 10.52 8.74
N LEU A 86 -27.76 11.60 8.04
CA LEU A 86 -28.18 11.92 6.68
C LEU A 86 -27.06 11.62 5.68
N THR A 87 -27.43 11.01 4.55
CA THR A 87 -26.53 10.65 3.45
C THR A 87 -27.01 11.31 2.16
N LEU A 88 -26.14 12.09 1.53
CA LEU A 88 -26.39 12.80 0.28
C LEU A 88 -25.40 12.33 -0.79
N CYS A 89 -25.83 12.28 -2.05
CA CYS A 89 -24.95 12.12 -3.20
C CYS A 89 -25.33 13.09 -4.32
N SER A 90 -24.45 13.28 -5.31
CA SER A 90 -24.81 14.05 -6.50
C SER A 90 -25.87 13.31 -7.32
N ALA A 91 -26.84 14.03 -7.86
CA ALA A 91 -27.89 13.50 -8.74
C ALA A 91 -27.30 12.70 -9.93
N SER A 92 -26.13 13.12 -10.42
CA SER A 92 -25.41 12.47 -11.53
C SER A 92 -25.01 11.01 -11.27
N ILE A 93 -24.84 10.62 -10.00
CA ILE A 93 -24.38 9.27 -9.59
C ILE A 93 -25.44 8.53 -8.77
N TYR A 94 -26.62 9.12 -8.55
CA TYR A 94 -27.67 8.56 -7.69
C TYR A 94 -28.07 7.14 -8.09
N ASN A 95 -28.31 6.91 -9.39
CA ASN A 95 -28.73 5.60 -9.92
C ASN A 95 -27.60 4.56 -9.95
N GLU A 96 -26.36 4.95 -9.62
CA GLU A 96 -25.19 4.06 -9.66
C GLU A 96 -24.71 3.65 -8.26
N ILE A 97 -25.33 4.23 -7.22
CA ILE A 97 -24.98 4.05 -5.82
C ILE A 97 -26.02 3.20 -5.11
N ASP A 98 -25.53 2.17 -4.43
CA ASP A 98 -26.32 1.44 -3.44
C ASP A 98 -26.04 2.00 -2.04
N CYS A 99 -27.08 2.29 -1.28
CA CYS A 99 -26.99 2.75 0.09
C CYS A 99 -27.87 1.90 0.99
N TYR A 100 -27.29 1.32 2.04
CA TYR A 100 -28.06 0.56 3.03
C TYR A 100 -27.48 0.71 4.43
N VAL A 101 -28.34 0.52 5.42
CA VAL A 101 -27.94 0.52 6.82
C VAL A 101 -27.56 -0.90 7.24
N PHE A 102 -26.39 -1.04 7.86
CA PHE A 102 -25.84 -2.34 8.22
C PHE A 102 -26.67 -3.04 9.31
N ASP A 103 -26.63 -4.37 9.40
CA ASP A 103 -27.43 -5.14 10.36
C ASP A 103 -26.84 -5.16 11.79
N CYS A 104 -25.71 -4.49 11.99
CA CYS A 104 -24.87 -4.56 13.19
C CYS A 104 -24.29 -3.20 13.57
N THR A 105 -24.22 -2.89 14.87
CA THR A 105 -23.75 -1.59 15.39
C THR A 105 -22.26 -1.55 15.73
N PHE A 106 -21.53 -2.67 15.62
CA PHE A 106 -20.12 -2.79 16.02
C PHE A 106 -19.80 -2.24 17.42
N GLU A 107 -20.73 -2.41 18.37
CA GLU A 107 -20.61 -1.95 19.75
C GLU A 107 -20.75 -0.44 19.98
N SER A 108 -21.07 0.32 18.93
CA SER A 108 -21.56 1.70 18.98
C SER A 108 -23.08 1.73 19.13
N ASP A 109 -23.58 2.89 19.52
CA ASP A 109 -24.96 3.37 19.45
C ASP A 109 -25.35 3.80 18.02
N ARG A 110 -24.39 4.06 17.12
CA ARG A 110 -24.62 4.34 15.71
C ARG A 110 -24.49 3.06 14.88
N ILE A 111 -25.39 2.88 13.92
CA ILE A 111 -25.37 1.81 12.94
C ILE A 111 -24.68 2.35 11.68
N PRO A 112 -23.63 1.69 11.18
CA PRO A 112 -22.97 2.13 9.96
C PRO A 112 -23.92 2.17 8.75
N ILE A 113 -23.82 3.24 7.99
CA ILE A 113 -24.40 3.34 6.65
C ILE A 113 -23.32 2.88 5.67
N VAL A 114 -23.66 1.92 4.82
CA VAL A 114 -22.79 1.39 3.78
C VAL A 114 -23.22 1.98 2.45
N ILE A 115 -22.28 2.61 1.76
CA ILE A 115 -22.46 3.18 0.43
C ILE A 115 -21.53 2.43 -0.51
N SER A 116 -22.08 1.87 -1.57
CA SER A 116 -21.35 1.18 -2.63
C SER A 116 -21.58 1.90 -3.94
N TRP A 117 -20.51 2.21 -4.67
CA TRP A 117 -20.61 2.76 -6.01
C TRP A 117 -19.95 1.80 -7.00
N SER A 118 -20.75 1.24 -7.89
CA SER A 118 -20.35 0.16 -8.80
C SER A 118 -19.19 0.53 -9.74
N LYS A 119 -19.02 1.82 -10.07
CA LYS A 119 -17.89 2.32 -10.88
C LYS A 119 -16.62 2.59 -10.07
N LEU A 120 -16.73 2.77 -8.75
CA LEU A 120 -15.61 2.64 -7.81
C LEU A 120 -15.31 1.16 -7.55
N LYS A 121 -15.20 0.36 -8.61
CA LYS A 121 -14.34 -0.81 -8.54
C LYS A 121 -12.93 -0.27 -8.37
N PHE A 122 -12.54 -0.03 -7.13
CA PHE A 122 -11.14 -0.11 -6.77
C PHE A 122 -10.66 -1.37 -7.48
N GLN A 123 -9.72 -1.23 -8.42
CA GLN A 123 -8.96 -2.39 -8.87
C GLN A 123 -8.49 -3.00 -7.56
N ASN A 124 -9.10 -4.11 -7.13
CA ASN A 124 -8.66 -4.83 -5.96
C ASN A 124 -7.19 -5.00 -6.24
N THR A 125 -6.35 -4.27 -5.52
CA THR A 125 -4.92 -4.34 -5.73
C THR A 125 -4.59 -5.69 -5.15
N THR A 126 -4.76 -6.74 -5.95
CA THR A 126 -4.45 -8.10 -5.58
C THR A 126 -2.99 -8.04 -5.20
N HIS A 127 -2.73 -8.05 -3.90
CA HIS A 127 -1.38 -7.89 -3.41
C HIS A 127 -0.63 -9.14 -3.85
N SER A 128 0.13 -9.07 -4.94
CA SER A 128 0.91 -10.21 -5.41
C SER A 128 2.27 -10.20 -4.73
N ILE A 129 2.65 -11.32 -4.11
CA ILE A 129 4.03 -11.53 -3.68
C ILE A 129 4.78 -12.26 -4.80
N LYS A 130 5.84 -11.62 -5.30
CA LYS A 130 6.85 -12.25 -6.15
C LYS A 130 7.71 -13.19 -5.29
N THR A 131 7.72 -14.47 -5.64
CA THR A 131 8.56 -15.49 -5.01
C THR A 131 9.47 -16.11 -6.06
N ILE A 132 10.78 -16.10 -5.81
CA ILE A 132 11.80 -16.61 -6.74
C ILE A 132 12.48 -17.82 -6.09
N ILE A 133 12.55 -18.94 -6.81
CA ILE A 133 13.22 -20.17 -6.34
C ILE A 133 14.64 -20.20 -6.93
N TRP A 134 15.65 -19.82 -6.14
CA TRP A 134 17.03 -19.63 -6.64
C TRP A 134 17.77 -20.91 -7.00
N LYS A 135 17.58 -22.01 -6.25
CA LYS A 135 18.33 -23.26 -6.45
C LYS A 135 18.32 -23.76 -7.91
N PRO A 136 17.17 -23.96 -8.57
CA PRO A 136 17.13 -24.41 -9.96
C PRO A 136 17.70 -23.36 -10.94
N ILE A 137 17.53 -22.06 -10.65
CA ILE A 137 18.10 -20.98 -11.47
C ILE A 137 19.63 -21.08 -11.48
N ILE A 138 20.25 -21.27 -10.32
CA ILE A 138 21.70 -21.38 -10.20
C ILE A 138 22.21 -22.66 -10.86
N THR A 139 21.56 -23.81 -10.64
CA THR A 139 21.93 -25.07 -11.31
C THR A 139 21.91 -24.93 -12.84
N LYS A 140 20.84 -24.34 -13.40
CA LYS A 140 20.74 -24.13 -14.85
C LYS A 140 21.75 -23.10 -15.35
N SER A 141 22.04 -22.06 -14.57
CA SER A 141 23.06 -21.05 -14.91
C SER A 141 24.44 -21.71 -15.07
N ILE A 142 24.82 -22.58 -14.13
CA ILE A 142 26.10 -23.32 -14.16
C ILE A 142 26.15 -24.25 -15.39
N GLU A 143 25.06 -24.94 -15.71
CA GLU A 143 24.96 -25.81 -16.90
C GLU A 143 25.14 -25.02 -18.21
N ILE A 144 24.49 -23.85 -18.33
CA ILE A 144 24.63 -22.95 -19.49
C ILE A 144 26.09 -22.52 -19.65
N PHE A 145 26.73 -22.14 -18.54
CA PHE A 145 28.13 -21.77 -18.54
C PHE A 145 29.06 -22.92 -18.93
N ASN A 146 28.75 -24.16 -18.55
CA ASN A 146 29.59 -25.33 -18.84
C ASN A 146 29.45 -25.86 -20.27
N THR A 147 28.27 -25.71 -20.87
CA THR A 147 27.98 -26.21 -22.24
C THR A 147 28.45 -25.27 -23.35
N THR A 148 28.67 -24.00 -23.04
CA THR A 148 28.97 -22.98 -24.05
C THR A 148 30.47 -22.72 -24.15
N SER A 149 31.12 -23.20 -25.22
CA SER A 149 32.57 -23.04 -25.43
C SER A 149 33.00 -21.60 -25.78
N GLN A 150 32.11 -20.81 -26.39
CA GLN A 150 32.30 -19.37 -26.66
C GLN A 150 30.98 -18.63 -26.37
N PRO A 151 30.83 -18.03 -25.18
CA PRO A 151 29.58 -17.48 -24.71
C PRO A 151 29.21 -16.16 -25.39
N ASN A 152 28.23 -16.18 -26.31
CA ASN A 152 27.55 -14.94 -26.72
C ASN A 152 26.74 -14.42 -25.53
N ILE A 153 27.14 -13.26 -25.01
CA ILE A 153 26.52 -12.60 -23.86
C ILE A 153 25.02 -12.32 -24.04
N ASP A 154 24.57 -11.97 -25.24
CA ASP A 154 23.14 -11.75 -25.52
C ASP A 154 22.35 -13.06 -25.38
N LEU A 155 22.89 -14.18 -25.86
CA LEU A 155 22.21 -15.48 -25.76
C LEU A 155 22.14 -15.97 -24.31
N ILE A 156 23.22 -15.80 -23.56
CA ILE A 156 23.29 -16.23 -22.16
C ILE A 156 22.40 -15.38 -21.28
N THR A 157 22.43 -14.07 -21.45
CA THR A 157 21.54 -13.17 -20.71
C THR A 157 20.08 -13.51 -21.01
N ASP A 158 19.70 -13.75 -22.27
CA ASP A 158 18.34 -14.19 -22.63
C ASP A 158 17.95 -15.52 -21.97
N GLN A 159 18.82 -16.54 -22.00
CA GLN A 159 18.57 -17.84 -21.36
C GLN A 159 18.42 -17.73 -19.83
N ILE A 160 19.27 -16.93 -19.18
CA ILE A 160 19.19 -16.68 -17.74
C ILE A 160 17.88 -15.94 -17.41
N SER A 161 17.53 -14.93 -18.18
CA SER A 161 16.32 -14.12 -17.99
C SER A 161 15.05 -14.98 -18.11
N LYS A 162 15.02 -15.87 -19.10
CA LYS A 162 13.95 -16.87 -19.27
C LYS A 162 13.90 -17.85 -18.10
N THR A 163 15.05 -18.31 -17.63
CA THR A 163 15.14 -19.23 -16.48
C THR A 163 14.64 -18.57 -15.20
N ILE A 164 15.02 -17.31 -14.94
CA ILE A 164 14.54 -16.53 -13.79
C ILE A 164 13.02 -16.38 -13.88
N SER A 165 12.50 -16.02 -15.05
CA SER A 165 11.08 -15.82 -15.28
C SER A 165 10.28 -17.12 -15.05
N ALA A 166 10.77 -18.26 -15.55
CA ALA A 166 10.15 -19.57 -15.36
C ALA A 166 10.11 -20.03 -13.89
N HIS A 167 11.07 -19.61 -13.08
CA HIS A 167 11.16 -19.95 -11.64
C HIS A 167 10.69 -18.81 -10.72
N THR A 168 10.02 -17.80 -11.30
CA THR A 168 9.40 -16.71 -10.57
C THR A 168 7.89 -16.91 -10.55
N SER A 169 7.32 -17.02 -9.35
CA SER A 169 5.87 -17.14 -9.15
C SER A 169 5.30 -15.87 -8.53
N ASN A 170 4.16 -15.42 -9.05
CA ASN A 170 3.36 -14.38 -8.44
C ASN A 170 2.25 -15.04 -7.64
N LYS A 171 2.37 -15.05 -6.32
CA LYS A 171 1.29 -15.51 -5.46
C LYS A 171 0.35 -14.35 -5.18
N ILE A 172 -0.86 -14.41 -5.73
CA ILE A 172 -1.94 -13.49 -5.35
C ILE A 172 -2.25 -13.73 -3.88
N LEU A 173 -2.06 -12.72 -3.05
CA LEU A 173 -2.57 -12.75 -1.68
C LEU A 173 -4.08 -12.59 -1.76
N VAL A 174 -4.76 -13.61 -1.24
CA VAL A 174 -6.20 -13.54 -1.02
C VAL A 174 -6.43 -12.56 0.12
N ASP A 175 -7.26 -11.54 -0.12
CA ASP A 175 -7.73 -10.69 0.95
C ASP A 175 -8.47 -11.56 1.96
N LYS A 176 -8.01 -11.52 3.21
CA LYS A 176 -8.69 -12.22 4.30
C LYS A 176 -9.75 -11.31 4.86
N ASP A 177 -10.96 -11.82 4.99
CA ASP A 177 -12.09 -11.11 5.62
C ASP A 177 -11.81 -10.69 7.07
N TYR A 178 -10.80 -11.30 7.70
CA TYR A 178 -10.46 -11.08 9.09
C TYR A 178 -8.99 -10.68 9.29
N PRO A 179 -8.72 -9.81 10.29
CA PRO A 179 -7.37 -9.47 10.70
C PRO A 179 -6.52 -10.71 11.06
N PRO A 180 -5.18 -10.62 10.96
CA PRO A 180 -4.29 -11.76 11.21
C PRO A 180 -4.33 -12.30 12.65
N TRP A 181 -4.85 -11.52 13.61
CA TRP A 181 -5.03 -11.94 14.99
C TRP A 181 -6.41 -12.55 15.28
N TRP A 182 -7.30 -12.62 14.30
CA TRP A 182 -8.62 -13.24 14.45
C TRP A 182 -8.49 -14.75 14.63
N ASN A 183 -9.14 -15.31 15.65
CA ASN A 183 -9.07 -16.74 15.98
C ASN A 183 -10.47 -17.36 16.15
N ALA A 184 -10.51 -18.68 16.36
CA ALA A 184 -11.76 -19.44 16.50
C ALA A 184 -12.66 -18.91 17.62
N ALA A 185 -12.09 -18.47 18.74
CA ALA A 185 -12.87 -17.89 19.84
C ALA A 185 -13.53 -16.56 19.43
N CYS A 186 -12.81 -15.69 18.72
CA CYS A 186 -13.37 -14.45 18.17
C CYS A 186 -14.51 -14.75 17.19
N HIS A 187 -14.31 -15.71 16.30
CA HIS A 187 -15.33 -16.14 15.34
C HIS A 187 -16.59 -16.65 16.05
N ASN A 188 -16.43 -17.62 16.95
CA ASN A 188 -17.55 -18.24 17.67
C ASN A 188 -18.34 -17.24 18.51
N PHE A 189 -17.67 -16.38 19.30
CA PHE A 189 -18.38 -15.40 20.12
C PHE A 189 -18.96 -14.24 19.31
N SER A 190 -18.37 -13.87 18.17
CA SER A 190 -18.99 -12.92 17.24
C SER A 190 -20.29 -13.49 16.68
N HIS A 191 -20.29 -14.75 16.27
CA HIS A 191 -21.46 -15.45 15.75
C HIS A 191 -22.56 -15.60 16.82
N LEU A 192 -22.23 -16.11 18.01
CA LEU A 192 -23.19 -16.24 19.12
C LEU A 192 -23.78 -14.90 19.55
N LYS A 193 -22.96 -13.83 19.57
CA LYS A 193 -23.41 -12.46 19.83
C LYS A 193 -24.44 -12.03 18.78
N LYS A 194 -24.17 -12.26 17.48
CA LYS A 194 -25.09 -11.92 16.37
C LYS A 194 -26.40 -12.71 16.47
N LEU A 195 -26.35 -14.00 16.77
CA LEU A 195 -27.55 -14.82 16.93
C LEU A 195 -28.43 -14.35 18.10
N ALA A 196 -27.84 -14.10 19.27
CA ALA A 196 -28.58 -13.60 20.43
C ALA A 196 -29.19 -12.21 20.18
N TRP A 197 -28.44 -11.32 19.52
CA TRP A 197 -28.94 -10.00 19.09
C TRP A 197 -30.16 -10.11 18.17
N ASN A 198 -30.09 -10.97 17.15
CA ASN A 198 -31.18 -11.16 16.20
C ASN A 198 -32.42 -11.83 16.84
N LYS A 199 -32.25 -12.60 17.92
CA LYS A 199 -33.38 -13.19 18.67
C LYS A 199 -34.03 -12.17 19.60
N ASP A 200 -33.21 -11.39 20.31
CA ASP A 200 -33.69 -10.33 21.21
C ASP A 200 -34.55 -9.30 20.45
N ARG A 201 -34.10 -8.84 19.28
CA ARG A 201 -34.87 -7.92 18.43
C ARG A 201 -36.20 -8.48 17.91
N ARG A 202 -36.32 -9.80 17.75
CA ARG A 202 -37.54 -10.44 17.23
C ARG A 202 -38.59 -10.67 18.32
N ASN A 203 -38.16 -11.09 19.51
CA ASN A 203 -39.06 -11.60 20.52
C ASN A 203 -39.12 -10.74 21.80
N ILE A 204 -38.32 -9.66 21.89
CA ILE A 204 -38.24 -8.74 23.06
C ILE A 204 -38.17 -9.55 24.37
N ALA A 205 -37.21 -10.48 24.43
CA ALA A 205 -37.07 -11.41 25.55
C ALA A 205 -35.87 -11.02 26.43
N ILE A 206 -36.14 -10.66 27.69
CA ILE A 206 -35.11 -10.29 28.68
C ILE A 206 -34.00 -11.35 28.80
N THR A 207 -34.35 -12.63 28.65
CA THR A 207 -33.40 -13.74 28.69
C THR A 207 -32.42 -13.75 27.51
N GLU A 208 -32.87 -13.37 26.31
CA GLU A 208 -32.02 -13.25 25.13
C GLU A 208 -31.12 -12.01 25.22
N TRP A 209 -31.60 -10.91 25.80
CA TRP A 209 -30.78 -9.73 26.10
C TRP A 209 -29.63 -10.05 27.06
N ILE A 210 -29.89 -10.82 28.12
CA ILE A 210 -28.87 -11.28 29.06
C ILE A 210 -27.83 -12.16 28.34
N LYS A 211 -28.27 -13.07 27.46
CA LYS A 211 -27.36 -13.88 26.63
C LYS A 211 -26.53 -13.02 25.69
N TYR A 212 -27.12 -12.03 25.03
CA TYR A 212 -26.40 -11.07 24.19
C TYR A 212 -25.31 -10.35 24.97
N LYS A 213 -25.63 -9.77 26.14
CA LYS A 213 -24.65 -9.11 27.01
C LYS A 213 -23.51 -10.05 27.40
N LYS A 214 -23.83 -11.30 27.77
CA LYS A 214 -22.83 -12.33 28.10
C LYS A 214 -21.91 -12.62 26.92
N TYR A 215 -22.45 -12.86 25.73
CA TYR A 215 -21.65 -13.14 24.53
C TYR A 215 -20.86 -11.92 24.05
N ARG A 216 -21.40 -10.71 24.17
CA ARG A 216 -20.69 -9.46 23.90
C ARG A 216 -19.45 -9.32 24.79
N ASN A 217 -19.59 -9.56 26.10
CA ASN A 217 -18.47 -9.47 27.03
C ASN A 217 -17.40 -10.54 26.74
N LYS A 218 -17.81 -11.77 26.42
CA LYS A 218 -16.87 -12.84 26.01
C LYS A 218 -16.16 -12.50 24.70
N PHE A 219 -16.89 -11.98 23.71
CA PHE A 219 -16.33 -11.52 22.45
C PHE A 219 -15.27 -10.44 22.69
N LYS A 220 -15.62 -9.38 23.45
CA LYS A 220 -14.69 -8.30 23.81
C LYS A 220 -13.41 -8.82 24.47
N PHE A 221 -13.55 -9.72 25.44
CA PHE A 221 -12.41 -10.32 26.13
C PHE A 221 -11.49 -11.07 25.15
N HIS A 222 -12.04 -11.98 24.35
CA HIS A 222 -11.24 -12.77 23.40
C HIS A 222 -10.65 -11.93 22.28
N PHE A 223 -11.40 -10.94 21.78
CA PHE A 223 -10.94 -9.99 20.77
C PHE A 223 -9.74 -9.19 21.26
N LYS A 224 -9.85 -8.60 22.46
CA LYS A 224 -8.76 -7.83 23.08
C LYS A 224 -7.54 -8.71 23.32
N LYS A 225 -7.73 -9.89 23.94
CA LYS A 225 -6.65 -10.85 24.22
C LYS A 225 -5.95 -11.34 22.96
N ALA A 226 -6.70 -11.64 21.90
CA ALA A 226 -6.12 -12.09 20.63
C ALA A 226 -5.28 -10.99 19.96
N LYS A 227 -5.80 -9.76 19.96
CA LYS A 227 -5.08 -8.59 19.45
C LYS A 227 -3.80 -8.32 20.24
N GLU A 228 -3.86 -8.30 21.57
CA GLU A 228 -2.70 -8.07 22.45
C GLU A 228 -1.63 -9.14 22.26
N ASN A 229 -2.00 -10.42 22.33
CA ASN A 229 -1.08 -11.55 22.13
C ASN A 229 -0.37 -11.48 20.77
N TYR A 230 -1.08 -11.09 19.71
CA TYR A 230 -0.48 -10.92 18.39
C TYR A 230 0.56 -9.81 18.39
N TRP A 231 0.23 -8.63 18.90
CA TRP A 231 1.18 -7.50 18.95
C TRP A 231 2.37 -7.76 19.87
N ASP A 232 2.16 -8.48 20.98
CA ASP A 232 3.23 -8.94 21.86
C ASP A 232 4.16 -9.94 21.17
N ASN A 233 3.62 -10.82 20.32
CA ASN A 233 4.45 -11.72 19.53
C ASN A 233 5.22 -10.97 18.44
N ILE A 234 4.59 -10.02 17.75
CA ILE A 234 5.25 -9.16 16.75
C ILE A 234 6.38 -8.35 17.38
N SER A 235 6.18 -7.80 18.59
CA SER A 235 7.22 -7.06 19.30
C SER A 235 8.40 -7.95 19.70
N LYS A 236 8.14 -9.21 20.09
CA LYS A 236 9.17 -10.21 20.43
C LYS A 236 9.99 -10.68 19.22
N ILE A 237 9.39 -10.75 18.02
CA ILE A 237 10.08 -11.22 16.79
C ILE A 237 11.29 -10.34 16.45
N SER A 238 11.28 -9.06 16.83
CA SER A 238 12.31 -8.12 16.43
C SER A 238 13.06 -7.52 17.63
N ARG A 239 14.01 -8.27 18.20
CA ARG A 239 15.04 -7.70 19.11
C ARG A 239 15.89 -6.60 18.44
N ASN A 240 15.82 -6.47 17.11
CA ASN A 240 16.48 -5.42 16.35
C ASN A 240 15.54 -4.20 16.19
N PRO A 241 15.86 -3.04 16.81
CA PRO A 241 15.01 -1.84 16.70
C PRO A 241 14.76 -1.40 15.26
N ARG A 242 15.72 -1.58 14.34
CA ARG A 242 15.57 -1.18 12.93
C ARG A 242 14.50 -2.00 12.20
N ILE A 243 14.43 -3.30 12.47
CA ILE A 243 13.42 -4.18 11.87
C ILE A 243 12.03 -3.86 12.46
N PHE A 244 11.96 -3.61 13.77
CA PHE A 244 10.73 -3.20 14.44
C PHE A 244 10.17 -1.89 13.86
N PHE A 245 10.98 -0.83 13.78
CA PHE A 245 10.54 0.45 13.18
C PHE A 245 10.24 0.32 11.68
N LYS A 246 10.92 -0.58 10.95
CA LYS A 246 10.58 -0.86 9.55
C LYS A 246 9.20 -1.51 9.41
N ILE A 247 8.84 -2.43 10.31
CA ILE A 247 7.49 -3.03 10.36
C ILE A 247 6.46 -1.97 10.76
N LEU A 248 6.74 -1.19 11.80
CA LEU A 248 5.85 -0.13 12.29
C LEU A 248 5.60 0.94 11.22
N ASN A 249 6.62 1.38 10.50
CA ASN A 249 6.47 2.36 9.42
C ASN A 249 5.61 1.82 8.28
N LYS A 250 5.75 0.53 7.93
CA LYS A 250 4.87 -0.13 6.95
C LYS A 250 3.41 -0.17 7.42
N LEU A 251 3.19 -0.44 8.70
CA LEU A 251 1.84 -0.47 9.29
C LEU A 251 1.21 0.92 9.41
N SER A 252 2.01 1.93 9.79
CA SER A 252 1.59 3.33 9.91
C SER A 252 1.28 3.97 8.55
N SER A 253 2.01 3.57 7.50
CA SER A 253 1.73 4.00 6.12
C SER A 253 0.43 3.46 5.53
N HIS A 254 -0.31 2.61 6.27
CA HIS A 254 -1.67 2.17 5.90
C HIS A 254 -2.78 3.07 6.50
N THR A 255 -2.44 4.27 6.99
CA THR A 255 -3.43 5.33 7.26
C THR A 255 -4.04 5.80 5.95
N ASN A 256 -5.00 5.01 5.45
CA ASN A 256 -5.69 5.12 4.18
C ASN A 256 -4.74 5.35 2.98
N PRO A 257 -4.67 4.44 2.00
CA PRO A 257 -4.51 4.90 0.64
C PRO A 257 -5.78 5.70 0.29
N ILE A 258 -5.93 6.90 0.86
CA ILE A 258 -6.81 7.97 0.38
C ILE A 258 -6.48 8.00 -1.09
N VAL A 259 -7.45 7.53 -1.88
CA VAL A 259 -7.55 7.56 -3.33
C VAL A 259 -6.17 7.51 -3.99
N LYS A 260 -5.81 6.39 -4.62
CA LYS A 260 -4.73 6.44 -5.59
C LYS A 260 -5.15 7.39 -6.73
N ASN A 261 -4.98 8.70 -6.54
CA ASN A 261 -4.99 9.75 -7.56
C ASN A 261 -3.81 9.54 -8.54
N HIS A 262 -3.06 8.45 -8.41
CA HIS A 262 -1.85 8.11 -9.14
C HIS A 262 -2.14 7.66 -10.59
N GLU A 263 -3.40 7.60 -11.01
CA GLU A 263 -3.78 7.23 -12.38
C GLU A 263 -4.29 8.41 -13.19
N ILE A 264 -4.13 9.66 -12.73
CA ILE A 264 -4.63 10.83 -13.45
C ILE A 264 -3.51 11.86 -13.66
N ILE A 265 -3.18 12.13 -14.91
CA ILE A 265 -2.26 13.19 -15.31
C ILE A 265 -3.05 14.35 -15.89
N PHE A 266 -2.83 15.56 -15.38
CA PHE A 266 -3.37 16.78 -15.95
C PHE A 266 -2.40 17.35 -16.99
N HIS A 267 -2.82 17.39 -18.25
CA HIS A 267 -2.02 17.87 -19.37
C HIS A 267 -2.94 18.57 -20.39
N ASN A 268 -2.56 19.75 -20.87
CA ASN A 268 -3.33 20.56 -21.82
C ASN A 268 -4.81 20.76 -21.41
N ASN A 269 -5.04 21.19 -20.16
CA ASN A 269 -6.36 21.43 -19.57
C ASN A 269 -7.30 20.21 -19.57
N ARG A 270 -6.76 18.99 -19.68
CA ARG A 270 -7.53 17.74 -19.64
C ARG A 270 -6.88 16.72 -18.73
N TYR A 271 -7.71 15.88 -18.13
CA TYR A 271 -7.26 14.72 -17.38
C TYR A 271 -7.04 13.54 -18.32
N VAL A 272 -5.86 12.94 -18.23
CA VAL A 272 -5.45 11.75 -18.97
C VAL A 272 -5.36 10.60 -18.00
N THR A 273 -6.20 9.59 -18.19
CA THR A 273 -6.27 8.37 -17.35
C THR A 273 -5.77 7.11 -18.06
N ASP A 274 -5.63 7.17 -19.38
CA ASP A 274 -5.17 6.03 -20.19
C ASP A 274 -3.66 5.78 -20.01
N PRO A 275 -3.23 4.58 -19.56
CA PRO A 275 -1.82 4.30 -19.25
C PRO A 275 -0.86 4.47 -20.43
N ILE A 276 -1.31 4.14 -21.65
CA ILE A 276 -0.47 4.24 -22.86
C ILE A 276 -0.24 5.71 -23.19
N LYS A 277 -1.30 6.52 -23.16
CA LYS A 277 -1.20 7.98 -23.35
C LYS A 277 -0.33 8.63 -22.28
N GLN A 278 -0.47 8.22 -21.02
CA GLN A 278 0.38 8.71 -19.93
C GLN A 278 1.86 8.37 -20.15
N SER A 279 2.16 7.14 -20.54
CA SER A 279 3.54 6.70 -20.84
C SER A 279 4.16 7.54 -21.96
N ASN A 280 3.42 7.75 -23.05
CA ASN A 280 3.88 8.57 -24.18
C ASN A 280 4.08 10.05 -23.79
N LEU A 281 3.23 10.60 -22.92
CA LEU A 281 3.41 11.97 -22.41
C LEU A 281 4.73 12.10 -21.63
N PHE A 282 5.04 11.15 -20.75
CA PHE A 282 6.33 11.14 -20.04
C PHE A 282 7.50 10.97 -21.00
N ALA A 283 7.42 10.05 -21.96
CA ALA A 283 8.47 9.84 -22.95
C ALA A 283 8.78 11.13 -23.72
N ASN A 284 7.74 11.82 -24.22
CA ASN A 284 7.89 13.10 -24.92
C ASN A 284 8.49 14.18 -24.02
N HIS A 285 7.98 14.33 -22.80
CA HIS A 285 8.46 15.32 -21.84
C HIS A 285 9.93 15.13 -21.47
N PHE A 286 10.38 13.89 -21.29
CA PHE A 286 11.78 13.62 -20.96
C PHE A 286 12.70 13.64 -22.19
N SER A 287 12.18 13.36 -23.38
CA SER A 287 12.97 13.44 -24.62
C SER A 287 13.38 14.87 -24.97
N SER A 288 12.56 15.88 -24.63
CA SER A 288 12.85 17.27 -24.95
C SER A 288 14.03 17.85 -24.16
N TYR A 289 14.42 17.24 -23.03
CA TYR A 289 15.59 17.66 -22.25
C TYR A 289 16.93 17.16 -22.82
N SER A 290 16.89 16.29 -23.83
CA SER A 290 18.08 15.85 -24.57
C SER A 290 18.55 16.95 -25.53
N HIS A 291 18.98 18.09 -24.98
CA HIS A 291 19.80 19.03 -25.74
C HIS A 291 21.11 18.35 -26.15
N GLU A 292 21.65 18.79 -27.28
CA GLU A 292 22.91 18.36 -27.91
C GLU A 292 23.94 17.92 -26.86
N VAL A 293 24.04 16.61 -26.66
CA VAL A 293 25.08 16.04 -25.80
C VAL A 293 26.39 16.29 -26.53
N GLN A 294 27.11 17.32 -26.11
CA GLN A 294 28.48 17.51 -26.53
C GLN A 294 29.24 16.22 -26.20
N PRO A 295 29.99 15.64 -27.16
CA PRO A 295 30.80 14.46 -26.88
C PRO A 295 31.64 14.72 -25.64
N ILE A 296 31.64 13.79 -24.68
CA ILE A 296 32.52 13.89 -23.52
C ILE A 296 33.94 13.98 -24.07
N PRO A 297 34.72 15.04 -23.74
CA PRO A 297 36.08 15.18 -24.23
C PRO A 297 36.89 13.92 -23.84
N LEU A 298 37.49 13.27 -24.83
CA LEU A 298 38.36 12.13 -24.60
C LEU A 298 39.66 12.63 -23.98
N ASP A 299 39.95 12.17 -22.77
CA ASP A 299 41.23 12.40 -22.11
C ASP A 299 42.23 11.32 -22.55
N TYR A 300 43.28 11.74 -23.26
CA TYR A 300 44.37 10.86 -23.70
C TYR A 300 45.58 10.89 -22.74
N SER A 301 45.41 11.44 -21.53
CA SER A 301 46.48 11.46 -20.53
C SER A 301 46.89 10.04 -20.13
N SER A 302 48.21 9.80 -20.06
CA SER A 302 48.80 8.54 -19.61
C SER A 302 48.67 8.32 -18.09
N GLU A 303 48.14 9.29 -17.35
CA GLU A 303 47.96 9.20 -15.90
C GLU A 303 46.92 8.13 -15.50
N ASN A 304 46.06 7.73 -16.44
CA ASN A 304 44.95 6.80 -16.22
C ASN A 304 45.18 5.37 -16.74
N GLU A 305 46.43 4.98 -17.06
CA GLU A 305 46.73 3.61 -17.53
C GLU A 305 46.25 2.51 -16.58
N LEU A 306 46.16 2.80 -15.28
CA LEU A 306 45.60 1.89 -14.27
C LEU A 306 44.15 1.49 -14.56
N LEU A 307 43.35 2.40 -15.15
CA LEU A 307 41.94 2.16 -15.48
C LEU A 307 41.76 1.28 -16.73
N ASN A 308 42.79 1.16 -17.55
CA ASN A 308 42.79 0.36 -18.78
C ASN A 308 43.36 -1.06 -18.58
N ARG A 309 43.68 -1.44 -17.34
CA ARG A 309 44.12 -2.81 -17.01
C ARG A 309 42.93 -3.77 -17.07
N ASN A 310 43.24 -5.04 -17.28
CA ASN A 310 42.24 -6.11 -17.22
C ASN A 310 41.57 -6.12 -15.84
N ILE A 311 40.26 -6.37 -15.83
CA ILE A 311 39.49 -6.50 -14.60
C ILE A 311 40.01 -7.71 -13.82
N GLU A 312 40.39 -7.49 -12.57
CA GLU A 312 40.85 -8.56 -11.69
C GLU A 312 39.67 -9.25 -10.98
N PHE A 313 39.79 -10.54 -10.69
CA PHE A 313 38.68 -11.32 -10.10
C PHE A 313 38.21 -10.79 -8.74
N TRP A 314 39.13 -10.24 -7.93
CA TRP A 314 38.76 -9.64 -6.66
C TRP A 314 37.96 -8.34 -6.83
N GLU A 315 38.17 -7.59 -7.92
CA GLU A 315 37.39 -6.40 -8.24
C GLU A 315 35.94 -6.78 -8.53
N LEU A 316 35.74 -7.83 -9.33
CA LEU A 316 34.42 -8.38 -9.61
C LEU A 316 33.72 -8.83 -8.31
N LYS A 317 34.38 -9.62 -7.46
CA LYS A 317 33.80 -10.05 -6.16
C LYS A 317 33.48 -8.86 -5.25
N ARG A 318 34.36 -7.86 -5.21
CA ARG A 318 34.16 -6.64 -4.42
C ARG A 318 32.97 -5.83 -4.96
N ALA A 319 32.81 -5.73 -6.27
CA ALA A 319 31.67 -5.07 -6.89
C ALA A 319 30.35 -5.79 -6.58
N ILE A 320 30.29 -7.11 -6.76
CA ILE A 320 29.10 -7.93 -6.47
C ILE A 320 28.70 -7.82 -4.99
N SER A 321 29.67 -7.91 -4.06
CA SER A 321 29.38 -7.82 -2.62
C SER A 321 28.84 -6.45 -2.19
N LYS A 322 29.37 -5.35 -2.76
CA LYS A 322 28.90 -3.98 -2.48
C LYS A 322 27.57 -3.64 -3.15
N THR A 323 27.22 -4.32 -4.24
CA THR A 323 26.00 -4.04 -5.00
C THR A 323 24.76 -4.36 -4.19
N LYS A 324 23.82 -3.41 -4.08
CA LYS A 324 22.54 -3.62 -3.40
C LYS A 324 21.58 -4.35 -4.34
N ASN A 325 20.64 -5.11 -3.76
CA ASN A 325 19.57 -5.73 -4.53
C ASN A 325 18.53 -4.68 -4.92
N SER A 326 18.74 -4.04 -6.06
CA SER A 326 17.81 -3.10 -6.71
C SER A 326 16.90 -3.81 -7.70
N THR A 327 15.94 -3.07 -8.25
CA THR A 327 15.14 -3.49 -9.40
C THR A 327 16.08 -3.85 -10.56
N PRO A 328 15.89 -5.00 -11.24
CA PRO A 328 16.71 -5.37 -12.38
C PRO A 328 16.46 -4.45 -13.58
N GLY A 329 17.39 -4.45 -14.53
CA GLY A 329 17.30 -3.67 -15.77
C GLY A 329 16.38 -4.34 -16.81
N ALA A 330 16.58 -3.95 -18.08
CA ALA A 330 15.84 -4.52 -19.21
C ALA A 330 16.07 -6.03 -19.40
N ASP A 331 17.18 -6.56 -18.89
CA ASP A 331 17.49 -7.98 -18.86
C ASP A 331 16.75 -8.76 -17.76
N ASN A 332 16.09 -8.10 -16.81
CA ASN A 332 15.44 -8.77 -15.69
C ASN A 332 16.39 -9.68 -14.84
N ILE A 333 17.71 -9.43 -14.86
CA ILE A 333 18.70 -10.15 -14.05
C ILE A 333 19.03 -9.33 -12.79
N PRO A 334 18.59 -9.73 -11.59
CA PRO A 334 18.83 -8.96 -10.38
C PRO A 334 20.23 -9.24 -9.79
N SER A 335 20.80 -8.28 -9.06
CA SER A 335 22.14 -8.42 -8.48
C SER A 335 22.30 -9.62 -7.53
N ILE A 336 21.19 -10.11 -6.95
CA ILE A 336 21.19 -11.30 -6.08
C ILE A 336 21.54 -12.58 -6.86
N TRP A 337 21.31 -12.62 -8.18
CA TRP A 337 21.73 -13.75 -9.01
C TRP A 337 23.25 -13.90 -8.98
N PHE A 338 24.01 -12.82 -9.22
CA PHE A 338 25.47 -12.80 -9.15
C PHE A 338 26.00 -13.23 -7.78
N LYS A 339 25.31 -12.87 -6.69
CA LYS A 339 25.71 -13.23 -5.31
C LYS A 339 25.55 -14.71 -4.99
N ASN A 340 24.73 -15.43 -5.76
CA ASN A 340 24.41 -16.83 -5.54
C ASN A 340 25.19 -17.78 -6.49
N LEU A 341 26.01 -17.23 -7.39
CA LEU A 341 26.85 -18.02 -8.29
C LEU A 341 28.13 -18.49 -7.60
N ASP A 342 28.68 -19.58 -8.09
CA ASP A 342 29.99 -20.10 -7.70
C ASP A 342 31.14 -19.37 -8.42
N ASP A 343 32.35 -19.52 -7.89
CA ASP A 343 33.54 -18.83 -8.38
C ASP A 343 33.87 -19.17 -9.85
N ALA A 344 33.62 -20.41 -10.30
CA ALA A 344 33.89 -20.79 -11.69
C ALA A 344 32.93 -20.11 -12.67
N SER A 345 31.65 -19.98 -12.30
CA SER A 345 30.69 -19.18 -13.06
C SER A 345 31.06 -17.70 -13.09
N LEU A 346 31.51 -17.15 -11.96
CA LEU A 346 31.95 -15.74 -11.89
C LEU A 346 33.20 -15.48 -12.75
N LEU A 347 34.13 -16.42 -12.85
CA LEU A 347 35.29 -16.31 -13.74
C LEU A 347 34.88 -16.27 -15.21
N LYS A 348 33.84 -17.01 -15.61
CA LYS A 348 33.30 -16.94 -16.97
C LYS A 348 32.66 -15.58 -17.25
N ILE A 349 31.91 -15.04 -16.29
CA ILE A 349 31.34 -13.69 -16.38
C ILE A 349 32.45 -12.63 -16.49
N LEU A 350 33.53 -12.77 -15.73
CA LEU A 350 34.69 -11.88 -15.82
C LEU A 350 35.27 -11.85 -17.24
N GLY A 351 35.50 -13.04 -17.83
CA GLY A 351 35.99 -13.14 -19.21
C GLY A 351 35.05 -12.49 -20.22
N MET A 352 33.74 -12.66 -20.04
CA MET A 352 32.74 -12.02 -20.90
C MET A 352 32.77 -10.48 -20.77
N PHE A 353 32.87 -9.94 -19.56
CA PHE A 353 32.98 -8.49 -19.34
C PHE A 353 34.27 -7.92 -19.91
N GLN A 354 35.40 -8.61 -19.74
CA GLN A 354 36.67 -8.20 -20.33
C GLN A 354 36.57 -8.17 -21.86
N GLN A 355 35.98 -9.19 -22.47
CA GLN A 355 35.76 -9.22 -23.92
C GLN A 355 34.91 -8.05 -24.42
N GLN A 356 33.88 -7.61 -23.67
CA GLN A 356 33.09 -6.44 -24.06
C GLN A 356 33.90 -5.14 -23.96
N LEU A 357 34.75 -5.01 -22.93
CA LEU A 357 35.65 -3.86 -22.80
C LEU A 357 36.67 -3.82 -23.95
N ASP A 358 37.32 -4.95 -24.24
CA ASP A 358 38.34 -5.04 -25.29
C ASP A 358 37.76 -4.78 -26.69
N SER A 359 36.55 -5.30 -26.97
CA SER A 359 35.91 -5.17 -28.28
C SER A 359 35.13 -3.86 -28.45
N SER A 360 34.85 -3.13 -27.37
CA SER A 360 33.95 -1.98 -27.36
C SER A 360 32.55 -2.28 -27.95
N VAL A 361 32.14 -3.55 -27.96
CA VAL A 361 30.80 -3.97 -28.39
C VAL A 361 29.95 -4.16 -27.14
N LEU A 362 28.79 -3.49 -27.09
CA LEU A 362 27.84 -3.64 -26.00
C LEU A 362 26.73 -4.63 -26.35
N PRO A 363 26.31 -5.48 -25.39
CA PRO A 363 25.11 -6.33 -25.51
C PRO A 363 23.88 -5.53 -25.92
N LYS A 364 22.99 -6.14 -26.70
CA LYS A 364 21.78 -5.48 -27.20
C LYS A 364 20.86 -5.02 -26.06
N ALA A 365 20.73 -5.83 -25.02
CA ALA A 365 19.91 -5.50 -23.86
C ALA A 365 20.43 -4.26 -23.11
N TRP A 366 21.74 -4.03 -23.08
CA TRP A 366 22.35 -2.92 -22.36
C TRP A 366 22.16 -1.57 -23.05
N LYS A 367 21.79 -1.58 -24.33
CA LYS A 367 21.44 -0.37 -25.09
C LYS A 367 20.04 0.16 -24.75
N HIS A 368 19.25 -0.60 -23.99
CA HIS A 368 17.90 -0.25 -23.61
C HIS A 368 17.83 0.08 -22.12
N THR A 369 17.04 1.11 -21.77
CA THR A 369 16.81 1.52 -20.38
C THR A 369 15.32 1.57 -20.07
N ILE A 370 14.95 1.20 -18.84
CA ILE A 370 13.58 1.31 -18.35
C ILE A 370 13.45 2.62 -17.58
N ILE A 371 12.61 3.52 -18.07
CA ILE A 371 12.32 4.80 -17.41
C ILE A 371 11.08 4.63 -16.54
N ILE A 372 11.25 4.84 -15.23
CA ILE A 372 10.14 4.83 -14.26
C ILE A 372 10.09 6.21 -13.60
N PRO A 373 9.14 7.08 -13.98
CA PRO A 373 8.96 8.37 -13.32
C PRO A 373 8.52 8.18 -11.86
N ILE A 374 9.29 8.71 -10.92
CA ILE A 374 8.96 8.66 -9.48
C ILE A 374 8.75 10.09 -8.98
N PRO A 375 7.52 10.48 -8.57
CA PRO A 375 7.27 11.82 -8.08
C PRO A 375 8.01 12.05 -6.75
N LYS A 376 8.65 13.22 -6.62
CA LYS A 376 9.26 13.63 -5.35
C LYS A 376 8.16 13.84 -4.29
N PRO A 377 8.42 13.60 -3.00
CA PRO A 377 7.40 13.64 -1.94
C PRO A 377 6.56 14.93 -1.88
N ASN A 378 7.14 16.07 -2.26
CA ASN A 378 6.50 17.39 -2.18
C ASN A 378 6.08 17.94 -3.55
N LYS A 379 6.15 17.13 -4.63
CA LYS A 379 5.70 17.54 -5.95
C LYS A 379 4.28 17.08 -6.21
N ASP A 380 3.57 17.86 -7.02
CA ASP A 380 2.25 17.50 -7.50
C ASP A 380 2.32 16.23 -8.36
N LYS A 381 1.66 15.18 -7.90
CA LYS A 381 1.66 13.86 -8.56
C LYS A 381 0.79 13.81 -9.81
N THR A 382 -0.04 14.83 -10.02
CA THR A 382 -0.95 14.92 -11.18
C THR A 382 -0.30 15.64 -12.36
N LYS A 383 0.90 16.20 -12.22
CA LYS A 383 1.58 16.97 -13.25
C LYS A 383 2.83 16.27 -13.78
N LEU A 384 3.10 16.46 -15.07
CA LEU A 384 4.39 16.15 -15.68
C LEU A 384 5.42 17.18 -15.21
N THR A 385 6.29 16.81 -14.25
CA THR A 385 7.30 17.70 -13.64
C THR A 385 8.58 16.98 -13.23
#